data_AF-A0A959MS97-F1
#
_entry.id   AF-A0A959MS97-F1
#
_cell.length_a   1.000
_cell.length_b   1.000
_cell.length_c   1.000
_cell.angle_alpha   90.00
_cell.angle_beta   90.00
_cell.angle_gamma   90.00
#
_symmetry.space_group_name_H-M   'P 1'
#
loop_
_entity.id
_entity.type
_entity.pdbx_description
1 polymer ?
#
loop_
_entity_poly.entity_id
_entity_poly.type
_entity_poly.pdbx_seq_one_letter_code
_entity_poly.pdbx_strand_id
1 'polypeptide(L)'
;MKALSLLVFLCCASVVKPDVIYLDPVPDAKYVSIYNGLIIGLESQISESSLSDIRIIVTGSRSGMHTGDIKFTSDKKKILFQPHTPFNTDETVTVHISSNNNQIKYNSSRDFSYSFQIEKTRISVDSEKSFRDELGENFRAPFNLRPGGDPPNLTVTISDNPSPGKIFLGSFNQSDPYLIIANNDGSLYYSMGTEYNCLDFKKQYDGTLTFYKSAISRYYQMNDQYQIIDSFTCGNGYTTDGHELVLLPNGHALLMSYDNQIINMSLIVPGGDTSAWVVGLVVQELDENKNVVFQWRSWDHFQITDATHEDMTVDYIDYVHGNAIEPDLDGNLLISSRHMDEITKIDRTKGTIIWRLGGQNNEFTFMNDTMKFSHQHDIRRLADGHITLFDNGNYHSPQFSRAVEYELDEINKTATLVWEYKNTPTIYGSAMGSVRRLENGNTLIGWGTGGATSATLTEITPDGRIALEMKLDSPRLSYRAFKFEWDSPTSTGNNNGSIPESYSLSQNYPNPFNPVTSISYSIPAAGNVMLKVYDVMGREVGSLVSEYKQAGSYNVTFGASNLASGVYIYKIETGNFIESKKMVLMK
;
A
#
# COMPACT_ATOMS: atom_id res chain seq x y z
N MET A 1 -2.68 49.47 48.77
CA MET A 1 -3.08 48.90 47.45
C MET A 1 -1.80 48.42 46.78
N LYS A 2 -1.55 47.17 46.41
CA LYS A 2 -2.27 45.89 46.46
C LYS A 2 -1.18 44.81 46.64
N ALA A 3 -1.38 43.85 47.56
CA ALA A 3 -0.59 42.62 47.57
C ALA A 3 -1.09 41.74 46.42
N LEU A 4 -0.20 41.33 45.52
CA LEU A 4 -0.52 40.42 44.42
C LEU A 4 -0.17 39.00 44.87
N SER A 5 -1.18 38.26 45.29
CA SER A 5 -1.13 36.83 45.58
C SER A 5 -0.89 36.08 44.28
N LEU A 6 0.29 35.49 44.11
CA LEU A 6 0.57 34.57 43.00
C LEU A 6 -0.05 33.21 43.35
N LEU A 7 -1.31 33.00 42.94
CA LEU A 7 -1.94 31.69 42.97
C LEU A 7 -1.31 30.85 41.85
N VAL A 8 -0.42 29.92 42.20
CA VAL A 8 -0.02 28.85 41.30
C VAL A 8 -1.19 27.87 41.24
N PHE A 9 -2.00 27.95 40.19
CA PHE A 9 -2.86 26.85 39.81
C PHE A 9 -1.95 25.73 39.29
N LEU A 10 -1.65 24.74 40.14
CA LEU A 10 -1.35 23.41 39.62
C LEU A 10 -2.64 22.94 38.94
N CYS A 11 -2.73 23.16 37.64
CA CYS A 11 -3.71 22.46 36.82
C CYS A 11 -3.26 21.00 36.82
N CYS A 12 -3.78 20.19 37.74
CA CYS A 12 -3.83 18.75 37.55
C CYS A 12 -4.65 18.53 36.27
N ALA A 13 -3.98 18.50 35.12
CA ALA A 13 -4.57 17.98 33.91
C ALA A 13 -5.01 16.56 34.25
N SER A 14 -6.31 16.34 34.40
CA SER A 14 -6.85 14.99 34.36
C SER A 14 -6.42 14.44 33.00
N VAL A 15 -5.46 13.52 33.00
CA VAL A 15 -5.06 12.81 31.79
C VAL A 15 -6.33 12.19 31.24
N VAL A 16 -6.83 12.73 30.13
CA VAL A 16 -7.98 12.20 29.42
C VAL A 16 -7.56 10.81 28.96
N LYS A 17 -8.29 9.79 29.42
CA LYS A 17 -7.96 8.39 29.14
C LYS A 17 -8.57 7.98 27.81
N PRO A 18 -7.78 7.39 26.90
CA PRO A 18 -8.26 7.10 25.55
C PRO A 18 -9.46 6.15 25.54
N ASP A 19 -10.45 6.48 24.70
CA ASP A 19 -11.46 5.51 24.27
C ASP A 19 -10.85 4.53 23.26
N VAL A 20 -11.30 3.28 23.32
CA VAL A 20 -11.09 2.28 22.28
C VAL A 20 -12.01 2.61 21.11
N ILE A 21 -11.42 2.84 19.94
CA ILE A 21 -12.12 3.27 18.71
C ILE A 21 -11.98 2.28 17.56
N TYR A 22 -11.19 1.22 17.75
CA TYR A 22 -10.97 0.17 16.77
C TYR A 22 -10.66 -1.14 17.49
N LEU A 23 -11.25 -2.22 16.98
CA LEU A 23 -11.02 -3.59 17.42
C LEU A 23 -10.89 -4.47 16.19
N ASP A 24 -9.82 -5.26 16.12
CA ASP A 24 -9.74 -6.42 15.25
C ASP A 24 -9.38 -7.66 16.09
N PRO A 25 -10.13 -8.77 15.97
CA PRO A 25 -11.43 -8.86 15.29
C PRO A 25 -12.49 -7.98 15.95
N VAL A 26 -13.49 -7.53 15.19
CA VAL A 26 -14.65 -6.80 15.73
C VAL A 26 -15.55 -7.74 16.57
N PRO A 27 -16.38 -7.20 17.49
CA PRO A 27 -17.40 -8.01 18.16
C PRO A 27 -18.29 -8.77 17.17
N ASP A 28 -18.51 -10.05 17.47
CA ASP A 28 -19.31 -11.00 16.68
C ASP A 28 -18.77 -11.31 15.28
N ALA A 29 -17.52 -10.91 14.97
CA ALA A 29 -16.82 -11.28 13.75
C ALA A 29 -16.87 -12.80 13.52
N LYS A 30 -16.98 -13.20 12.25
CA LYS A 30 -16.99 -14.61 11.84
C LYS A 30 -15.80 -14.91 10.95
N TYR A 31 -15.50 -16.20 10.79
CA TYR A 31 -14.48 -16.69 9.86
C TYR A 31 -13.07 -16.16 10.17
N VAL A 32 -12.81 -15.86 11.45
CA VAL A 32 -11.50 -15.33 11.86
C VAL A 32 -10.46 -16.45 11.77
N SER A 33 -9.29 -16.14 11.21
CA SER A 33 -8.18 -17.07 11.10
C SER A 33 -7.79 -17.63 12.48
N ILE A 34 -7.39 -18.91 12.51
CA ILE A 34 -6.89 -19.56 13.74
C ILE A 34 -5.62 -18.90 14.32
N TYR A 35 -4.90 -18.10 13.52
CA TYR A 35 -3.67 -17.41 13.92
C TYR A 35 -3.88 -15.92 14.26
N ASN A 36 -5.12 -15.41 14.18
CA ASN A 36 -5.38 -13.98 14.31
C ASN A 36 -4.96 -13.46 15.69
N GLY A 37 -4.20 -12.37 15.72
CA GLY A 37 -3.97 -11.59 16.94
C GLY A 37 -5.19 -10.76 17.35
N LEU A 38 -4.99 -9.85 18.29
CA LEU A 38 -5.93 -8.77 18.58
C LEU A 38 -5.24 -7.44 18.32
N ILE A 39 -5.98 -6.49 17.75
CA ILE A 39 -5.58 -5.10 17.61
C ILE A 39 -6.60 -4.23 18.33
N ILE A 40 -6.16 -3.44 19.30
CA ILE A 40 -7.01 -2.51 20.05
C ILE A 40 -6.51 -1.10 19.75
N GLY A 41 -7.25 -0.35 18.93
CA GLY A 41 -6.92 1.02 18.56
C GLY A 41 -7.54 2.04 19.51
N LEU A 42 -6.76 3.07 19.84
CA LEU A 42 -7.06 4.07 20.85
C LEU A 42 -7.20 5.47 20.22
N GLU A 43 -8.13 6.28 20.75
CA GLU A 43 -8.35 7.66 20.30
C GLU A 43 -7.13 8.55 20.48
N SER A 44 -6.33 8.30 21.52
CA SER A 44 -5.13 9.06 21.85
C SER A 44 -4.02 8.15 22.38
N GLN A 45 -2.80 8.70 22.43
CA GLN A 45 -1.64 7.95 22.90
C GLN A 45 -1.77 7.55 24.37
N ILE A 46 -1.22 6.39 24.70
CA ILE A 46 -1.13 5.90 26.07
C ILE A 46 0.33 5.83 26.54
N SER A 47 0.55 5.98 27.86
CA SER A 47 1.89 5.81 28.45
C SER A 47 2.35 4.35 28.40
N GLU A 48 3.63 4.11 28.14
CA GLU A 48 4.22 2.77 28.21
C GLU A 48 4.11 2.13 29.59
N SER A 49 4.13 2.95 30.65
CA SER A 49 3.92 2.49 32.03
C SER A 49 2.53 1.89 32.26
N SER A 50 1.60 2.05 31.33
CA SER A 50 0.23 1.54 31.43
C SER A 50 0.08 0.08 30.99
N LEU A 51 1.10 -0.56 30.39
CA LEU A 51 1.03 -1.99 30.00
C LEU A 51 0.75 -2.90 31.19
N SER A 52 1.45 -2.67 32.30
CA SER A 52 1.24 -3.46 33.53
C SER A 52 -0.16 -3.28 34.11
N ASP A 53 -0.86 -2.22 33.72
CA ASP A 53 -2.19 -1.89 34.20
C ASP A 53 -3.30 -2.42 33.28
N ILE A 54 -2.99 -2.89 32.06
CA ILE A 54 -3.97 -3.44 31.13
C ILE A 54 -3.88 -4.97 31.14
N ARG A 55 -5.00 -5.62 31.49
CA ARG A 55 -5.13 -7.07 31.48
C ARG A 55 -6.02 -7.49 30.33
N ILE A 56 -5.44 -8.28 29.42
CA ILE A 56 -6.15 -8.92 28.31
C ILE A 56 -6.19 -10.42 28.61
N ILE A 57 -7.40 -10.98 28.70
CA ILE A 57 -7.63 -12.41 28.86
C ILE A 57 -8.32 -12.90 27.59
N VAL A 58 -7.69 -13.84 26.90
CA VAL A 58 -8.22 -14.44 25.67
C VAL A 58 -8.51 -15.91 25.94
N THR A 59 -9.75 -16.35 25.69
CA THR A 59 -10.17 -17.72 25.95
C THR A 59 -10.99 -18.26 24.79
N GLY A 60 -10.50 -19.31 24.14
CA GLY A 60 -11.26 -20.09 23.17
C GLY A 60 -12.15 -21.12 23.89
N SER A 61 -13.37 -21.31 23.39
CA SER A 61 -14.32 -22.26 23.97
C SER A 61 -13.87 -23.72 23.87
N ARG A 62 -12.90 -24.03 23.01
CA ARG A 62 -12.33 -25.36 22.79
C ARG A 62 -10.84 -25.40 23.08
N SER A 63 -10.09 -24.37 22.71
CA SER A 63 -8.64 -24.27 22.91
C SER A 63 -8.26 -23.79 24.32
N GLY A 64 -9.21 -23.26 25.09
CA GLY A 64 -8.98 -22.78 26.46
C GLY A 64 -8.33 -21.41 26.50
N MET A 65 -7.65 -21.10 27.61
CA MET A 65 -7.02 -19.79 27.83
C MET A 65 -5.71 -19.67 27.04
N HIS A 66 -5.54 -18.57 26.33
CA HIS A 66 -4.35 -18.27 25.53
C HIS A 66 -3.42 -17.31 26.23
N THR A 67 -2.13 -17.61 26.17
CA THR A 67 -1.07 -16.64 26.46
C THR A 67 -0.60 -16.00 25.16
N GLY A 68 -0.04 -14.81 25.25
CA GLY A 68 0.46 -14.11 24.07
C GLY A 68 1.35 -12.94 24.42
N ASP A 69 2.05 -12.46 23.40
CA ASP A 69 2.85 -11.25 23.48
C ASP A 69 1.95 -10.02 23.39
N ILE A 70 2.16 -9.05 24.30
CA ILE A 70 1.48 -7.76 24.26
C ILE A 70 2.51 -6.69 23.88
N LYS A 71 2.18 -5.88 22.88
CA LYS A 71 3.04 -4.78 22.41
C LYS A 71 2.21 -3.52 22.17
N PHE A 72 2.84 -2.36 22.29
CA PHE A 72 2.30 -1.14 21.72
C PHE A 72 2.93 -0.90 20.35
N THR A 73 2.16 -0.28 19.46
CA THR A 73 2.72 0.37 18.28
C THR A 73 3.66 1.51 18.67
N SER A 74 4.59 1.87 17.79
CA SER A 74 5.58 2.93 18.02
C SER A 74 4.94 4.28 18.35
N ASP A 75 3.77 4.57 17.78
CA ASP A 75 2.98 5.77 18.07
C ASP A 75 2.15 5.70 19.37
N LYS A 76 2.15 4.54 20.05
CA LYS A 76 1.42 4.26 21.29
C LYS A 76 -0.10 4.44 21.19
N LYS A 77 -0.67 4.29 19.98
CA LYS A 77 -2.11 4.35 19.76
C LYS A 77 -2.77 3.00 19.58
N LYS A 78 -2.01 1.91 19.50
CA LYS A 78 -2.59 0.56 19.40
C LYS A 78 -1.91 -0.42 20.33
N ILE A 79 -2.70 -1.32 20.91
CA ILE A 79 -2.23 -2.49 21.64
C ILE A 79 -2.39 -3.70 20.72
N LEU A 80 -1.32 -4.45 20.55
CA LEU A 80 -1.28 -5.70 19.80
C LEU A 80 -1.18 -6.85 20.80
N PHE A 81 -2.02 -7.87 20.65
CA PHE A 81 -1.89 -9.15 21.34
C PHE A 81 -1.68 -10.25 20.31
N GLN A 82 -0.58 -10.99 20.36
CA GLN A 82 -0.35 -12.14 19.49
C GLN A 82 -0.40 -13.44 20.31
N PRO A 83 -1.36 -14.35 20.08
CA PRO A 83 -1.39 -15.63 20.78
C PRO A 83 -0.16 -16.49 20.46
N HIS A 84 0.41 -17.15 21.47
CA HIS A 84 1.52 -18.08 21.29
C HIS A 84 1.13 -19.40 20.60
N THR A 85 -0.14 -19.77 20.71
CA THR A 85 -0.71 -20.99 20.14
C THR A 85 -1.93 -20.64 19.31
N PRO A 86 -2.16 -21.28 18.15
CA PRO A 86 -3.37 -21.03 17.36
C PRO A 86 -4.64 -21.43 18.11
N PHE A 87 -5.75 -20.78 17.76
CA PHE A 87 -7.09 -21.20 18.13
C PHE A 87 -7.46 -22.53 17.45
N ASN A 88 -8.45 -23.23 17.98
CA ASN A 88 -9.10 -24.37 17.33
C ASN A 88 -10.15 -23.88 16.34
N THR A 89 -10.32 -24.60 15.22
CA THR A 89 -11.39 -24.30 14.28
C THR A 89 -12.78 -24.49 14.90
N ASP A 90 -13.77 -23.76 14.37
CA ASP A 90 -15.16 -23.78 14.83
C ASP A 90 -15.27 -23.55 16.35
N GLU A 91 -14.58 -22.54 16.84
CA GLU A 91 -14.67 -22.13 18.25
C GLU A 91 -15.02 -20.65 18.40
N THR A 92 -15.61 -20.33 19.56
CA THR A 92 -15.85 -18.97 19.98
C THR A 92 -14.70 -18.52 20.85
N VAL A 93 -14.03 -17.44 20.47
CA VAL A 93 -13.02 -16.79 21.29
C VAL A 93 -13.66 -15.64 22.04
N THR A 94 -13.52 -15.64 23.37
CA THR A 94 -13.93 -14.54 24.24
C THR A 94 -12.69 -13.75 24.67
N VAL A 95 -12.76 -12.44 24.47
CA VAL A 95 -11.74 -11.49 24.90
C VAL A 95 -12.32 -10.69 26.06
N HIS A 96 -11.59 -10.64 27.17
CA HIS A 96 -11.93 -9.84 28.32
C HIS A 96 -10.79 -8.86 28.59
N ILE A 97 -11.10 -7.56 28.60
CA ILE A 97 -10.14 -6.49 28.77
C ILE A 97 -10.53 -5.69 30.00
N SER A 98 -9.63 -5.64 30.97
CA SER A 98 -9.77 -4.79 32.15
C SER A 98 -8.54 -3.92 32.33
N SER A 99 -8.76 -2.71 32.86
CA SER A 99 -7.67 -1.77 33.09
C SER A 99 -7.66 -1.26 34.53
N ASN A 100 -6.60 -1.62 35.26
CA ASN A 100 -6.26 -1.03 36.54
C ASN A 100 -6.02 0.47 36.35
N ASN A 101 -6.38 1.28 37.34
CA ASN A 101 -6.29 2.75 37.28
C ASN A 101 -7.05 3.42 36.13
N ASN A 102 -7.92 2.68 35.41
CA ASN A 102 -8.75 3.18 34.30
C ASN A 102 -7.94 3.73 33.11
N GLN A 103 -6.95 3.00 32.58
CA GLN A 103 -6.12 3.52 31.48
C GLN A 103 -6.85 3.58 30.12
N ILE A 104 -7.80 2.68 29.87
CA ILE A 104 -8.62 2.64 28.65
C ILE A 104 -10.10 2.40 28.97
N LYS A 105 -10.99 2.75 28.05
CA LYS A 105 -12.43 2.46 28.13
C LYS A 105 -13.02 2.14 26.75
N TYR A 106 -14.07 1.34 26.70
CA TYR A 106 -14.83 0.99 25.51
C TYR A 106 -16.32 1.16 25.80
N ASN A 107 -17.05 1.95 25.01
CA ASN A 107 -18.46 2.28 25.23
C ASN A 107 -18.77 2.72 26.67
N SER A 108 -17.94 3.60 27.22
CA SER A 108 -17.98 4.06 28.62
C SER A 108 -17.67 3.00 29.69
N SER A 109 -17.48 1.73 29.32
CA SER A 109 -17.04 0.68 30.24
C SER A 109 -15.52 0.60 30.33
N ARG A 110 -15.01 0.28 31.52
CA ARG A 110 -13.57 0.13 31.82
C ARG A 110 -13.17 -1.33 32.02
N ASP A 111 -14.18 -2.19 32.02
CA ASP A 111 -14.10 -3.63 32.10
C ASP A 111 -15.11 -4.15 31.08
N PHE A 112 -14.61 -4.73 30.00
CA PHE A 112 -15.47 -5.13 28.89
C PHE A 112 -15.01 -6.44 28.28
N SER A 113 -15.98 -7.17 27.76
CA SER A 113 -15.77 -8.42 27.05
C SER A 113 -16.52 -8.43 25.74
N TYR A 114 -15.94 -9.08 24.75
CA TYR A 114 -16.58 -9.38 23.48
C TYR A 114 -16.12 -10.75 22.98
N SER A 115 -16.78 -11.26 21.95
CA SER A 115 -16.43 -12.54 21.35
C SER A 115 -16.42 -12.49 19.83
N PHE A 116 -15.70 -13.41 19.21
CA PHE A 116 -15.72 -13.65 17.77
C PHE A 116 -15.64 -15.16 17.47
N GLN A 117 -15.94 -15.55 16.24
CA GLN A 117 -15.97 -16.94 15.78
C GLN A 117 -14.81 -17.22 14.84
N ILE A 118 -14.07 -18.28 15.15
CA ILE A 118 -12.99 -18.81 14.32
C ILE A 118 -13.58 -19.56 13.12
N GLU A 119 -12.88 -19.52 11.99
CA GLU A 119 -13.21 -20.30 10.80
C GLU A 119 -13.49 -21.78 11.10
N LYS A 120 -14.45 -22.38 10.36
CA LYS A 120 -14.87 -23.77 10.58
C LYS A 120 -13.87 -24.78 10.06
N THR A 121 -13.27 -24.43 8.91
CA THR A 121 -12.29 -25.25 8.22
C THR A 121 -11.22 -24.31 7.71
N ARG A 122 -9.97 -24.61 8.00
CA ARG A 122 -8.87 -23.89 7.38
C ARG A 122 -8.73 -24.34 5.93
N ILE A 123 -8.99 -23.43 5.00
CA ILE A 123 -8.71 -23.65 3.59
C ILE A 123 -7.28 -23.20 3.34
N SER A 124 -6.31 -24.05 3.66
CA SER A 124 -4.90 -23.72 3.46
C SER A 124 -4.57 -23.68 1.97
N VAL A 125 -4.19 -22.52 1.46
CA VAL A 125 -3.33 -22.45 0.27
C VAL A 125 -1.92 -22.77 0.77
N ASP A 126 -1.44 -23.95 0.44
CA ASP A 126 -0.32 -24.72 1.02
C ASP A 126 1.07 -24.01 1.01
N SER A 127 1.19 -22.82 1.62
CA SER A 127 2.37 -21.94 1.51
C SER A 127 3.11 -21.66 2.83
N GLU A 128 2.50 -21.93 3.99
CA GLU A 128 3.12 -21.62 5.29
C GLU A 128 4.30 -22.54 5.66
N LYS A 129 4.37 -23.74 5.08
CA LYS A 129 5.37 -24.73 5.49
C LYS A 129 6.78 -24.47 4.94
N SER A 130 6.96 -23.61 3.93
CA SER A 130 8.29 -23.39 3.34
C SER A 130 9.12 -22.31 4.03
N PHE A 131 8.52 -21.40 4.81
CA PHE A 131 9.24 -20.20 5.22
C PHE A 131 10.28 -20.40 6.32
N ARG A 132 9.97 -21.16 7.39
CA ARG A 132 10.95 -21.42 8.45
C ARG A 132 12.06 -22.37 8.01
N ASP A 133 11.77 -23.25 7.06
CA ASP A 133 12.73 -24.24 6.56
C ASP A 133 13.62 -23.67 5.43
N GLU A 134 13.15 -22.68 4.65
CA GLU A 134 13.96 -21.99 3.61
C GLU A 134 14.85 -20.86 4.16
N LEU A 135 14.57 -20.34 5.37
CA LEU A 135 15.37 -19.29 6.01
C LEU A 135 16.68 -19.80 6.64
N GLY A 136 16.99 -21.09 6.51
CA GLY A 136 18.30 -21.65 6.83
C GLY A 136 19.37 -21.26 5.79
N GLU A 137 20.25 -20.34 6.18
CA GLU A 137 21.55 -19.99 5.56
C GLU A 137 21.62 -19.48 4.09
N ASN A 138 20.55 -19.51 3.30
CA ASN A 138 20.62 -19.13 1.87
C ASN A 138 20.17 -17.70 1.52
N PHE A 139 20.24 -16.76 2.46
CA PHE A 139 20.04 -15.31 2.16
C PHE A 139 21.15 -14.71 1.27
N ARG A 140 22.23 -15.48 1.00
CA ARG A 140 23.40 -15.04 0.23
C ARG A 140 23.64 -15.82 -1.07
N ALA A 141 22.77 -16.76 -1.41
CA ALA A 141 22.83 -17.38 -2.73
C ALA A 141 22.29 -16.36 -3.75
N PRO A 142 22.98 -16.09 -4.87
CA PRO A 142 22.36 -15.34 -5.94
C PRO A 142 21.05 -16.04 -6.28
N PHE A 143 19.96 -15.26 -6.31
CA PHE A 143 18.71 -15.63 -6.96
C PHE A 143 19.09 -16.41 -8.22
N ASN A 144 18.65 -17.66 -8.37
CA ASN A 144 18.83 -18.39 -9.62
C ASN A 144 17.87 -17.78 -10.64
N LEU A 145 18.24 -16.59 -11.11
CA LEU A 145 17.82 -16.05 -12.39
C LEU A 145 17.96 -17.21 -13.37
N ARG A 146 16.92 -17.52 -14.14
CA ARG A 146 17.20 -18.23 -15.38
C ARG A 146 18.01 -17.25 -16.25
N PRO A 147 19.28 -17.52 -16.60
CA PRO A 147 19.94 -16.78 -17.67
C PRO A 147 19.42 -17.25 -19.04
N GLY A 148 18.27 -17.92 -19.08
CA GLY A 148 17.80 -18.71 -20.22
C GLY A 148 16.38 -18.32 -20.59
N GLY A 149 16.27 -17.64 -21.73
CA GLY A 149 15.06 -17.13 -22.38
C GLY A 149 15.44 -15.92 -23.23
N ASP A 150 14.79 -15.73 -24.37
CA ASP A 150 14.98 -14.51 -25.14
C ASP A 150 14.28 -13.36 -24.39
N PRO A 151 15.00 -12.27 -24.05
CA PRO A 151 14.40 -11.17 -23.33
C PRO A 151 13.24 -10.60 -24.16
N PRO A 152 12.16 -10.14 -23.50
CA PRO A 152 10.95 -9.74 -24.18
C PRO A 152 11.21 -8.53 -25.07
N ASN A 153 10.61 -8.52 -26.26
CA ASN A 153 10.67 -7.35 -27.13
C ASN A 153 9.50 -6.40 -26.83
N LEU A 154 9.79 -5.10 -26.72
CA LEU A 154 8.79 -4.04 -26.56
C LEU A 154 8.79 -3.16 -27.81
N THR A 155 7.82 -3.40 -28.70
CA THR A 155 7.71 -2.66 -29.97
C THR A 155 7.07 -1.31 -29.72
N VAL A 156 7.70 -0.24 -30.19
CA VAL A 156 7.15 1.12 -30.17
C VAL A 156 6.38 1.39 -31.46
N THR A 157 5.09 1.66 -31.36
CA THR A 157 4.25 2.04 -32.50
C THR A 157 4.12 3.55 -32.64
N ILE A 158 4.16 4.29 -31.54
CA ILE A 158 4.14 5.76 -31.50
C ILE A 158 5.17 6.25 -30.47
N SER A 159 5.94 7.28 -30.83
CA SER A 159 6.81 8.03 -29.91
C SER A 159 6.88 9.47 -30.38
N ASP A 160 6.15 10.35 -29.71
CA ASP A 160 6.05 11.78 -29.98
C ASP A 160 6.21 12.57 -28.67
N ASN A 161 7.46 12.86 -28.33
CA ASN A 161 7.85 13.58 -27.10
C ASN A 161 7.19 13.01 -25.81
N PRO A 162 7.35 11.71 -25.53
CA PRO A 162 6.85 11.11 -24.30
C PRO A 162 7.53 11.73 -23.06
N SER A 163 6.86 11.63 -21.91
CA SER A 163 7.43 11.97 -20.61
C SER A 163 8.80 11.32 -20.43
N PRO A 164 9.76 11.98 -19.77
CA PRO A 164 11.00 11.32 -19.38
C PRO A 164 10.73 10.15 -18.41
N GLY A 165 11.78 9.36 -18.15
CA GLY A 165 11.74 8.18 -17.29
C GLY A 165 11.74 6.84 -18.03
N LYS A 166 11.63 5.76 -17.26
CA LYS A 166 11.61 4.37 -17.72
C LYS A 166 10.26 3.73 -17.46
N ILE A 167 9.89 2.79 -18.31
CA ILE A 167 8.67 1.99 -18.21
C ILE A 167 8.93 0.73 -17.40
N PHE A 168 8.04 0.39 -16.48
CA PHE A 168 8.11 -0.81 -15.66
C PHE A 168 6.94 -1.73 -15.97
N LEU A 169 7.24 -3.00 -16.23
CA LEU A 169 6.25 -4.04 -16.50
C LEU A 169 6.62 -5.31 -15.74
N GLY A 170 5.63 -5.88 -15.05
CA GLY A 170 5.65 -7.29 -14.64
C GLY A 170 4.95 -8.12 -15.71
N SER A 171 5.66 -9.04 -16.35
CA SER A 171 5.09 -9.90 -17.38
C SER A 171 4.37 -11.09 -16.75
N PHE A 172 3.13 -11.28 -17.18
CA PHE A 172 2.26 -12.38 -16.84
C PHE A 172 2.17 -13.35 -18.03
N ASN A 173 2.82 -14.50 -17.92
CA ASN A 173 2.68 -15.65 -18.81
C ASN A 173 3.24 -16.89 -18.10
N GLN A 174 2.46 -17.98 -18.03
CA GLN A 174 2.80 -19.18 -17.25
C GLN A 174 4.11 -19.86 -17.70
N SER A 175 4.62 -19.57 -18.91
CA SER A 175 5.82 -20.24 -19.42
C SER A 175 7.11 -19.41 -19.41
N ASP A 176 7.04 -18.07 -19.41
CA ASP A 176 8.22 -17.21 -19.52
C ASP A 176 8.01 -15.75 -18.98
N PRO A 177 7.79 -15.59 -17.67
CA PRO A 177 7.55 -14.28 -17.05
C PRO A 177 8.86 -13.50 -16.82
N TYR A 178 8.76 -12.17 -16.86
CA TYR A 178 9.88 -11.23 -16.73
C TYR A 178 9.49 -10.01 -15.88
N LEU A 179 10.45 -9.49 -15.13
CA LEU A 179 10.45 -8.09 -14.72
C LEU A 179 11.16 -7.28 -15.80
N ILE A 180 10.56 -6.17 -16.23
CA ILE A 180 11.04 -5.38 -17.36
C ILE A 180 11.14 -3.92 -16.94
N ILE A 181 12.28 -3.30 -17.22
CA ILE A 181 12.46 -1.85 -17.27
C ILE A 181 12.88 -1.49 -18.69
N ALA A 182 12.13 -0.63 -19.36
CA ALA A 182 12.38 -0.23 -20.74
C ALA A 182 12.52 1.29 -20.91
N ASN A 183 13.31 1.69 -21.90
CA ASN A 183 13.40 3.07 -22.36
C ASN A 183 12.20 3.42 -23.26
N ASN A 184 11.98 4.71 -23.51
CA ASN A 184 10.92 5.21 -24.39
C ASN A 184 11.07 4.78 -25.86
N ASP A 185 12.24 4.30 -26.28
CA ASP A 185 12.48 3.75 -27.61
C ASP A 185 12.24 2.23 -27.69
N GLY A 186 11.76 1.62 -26.61
CA GLY A 186 11.47 0.18 -26.49
C GLY A 186 12.69 -0.66 -26.16
N SER A 187 13.90 -0.09 -26.14
CA SER A 187 15.09 -0.81 -25.71
C SER A 187 15.01 -1.17 -24.22
N LEU A 188 15.42 -2.38 -23.88
CA LEU A 188 15.44 -2.85 -22.50
C LEU A 188 16.56 -2.16 -21.72
N TYR A 189 16.21 -1.51 -20.63
CA TYR A 189 17.15 -1.00 -19.64
C TYR A 189 17.56 -2.10 -18.66
N TYR A 190 16.58 -2.89 -18.22
CA TYR A 190 16.77 -4.05 -17.35
C TYR A 190 15.70 -5.09 -17.68
N SER A 191 16.08 -6.36 -17.65
CA SER A 191 15.13 -7.45 -17.75
C SER A 191 15.59 -8.63 -16.92
N MET A 192 14.67 -9.26 -16.20
CA MET A 192 14.95 -10.40 -15.36
C MET A 192 13.88 -11.45 -15.55
N GLY A 193 14.25 -12.61 -16.10
CA GLY A 193 13.37 -13.77 -16.20
C GLY A 193 13.09 -14.35 -14.82
N THR A 194 11.85 -14.78 -14.59
CA THR A 194 11.40 -15.33 -13.32
C THR A 194 10.83 -16.74 -13.51
N GLU A 195 10.90 -17.57 -12.47
CA GLU A 195 10.36 -18.95 -12.54
C GLU A 195 8.83 -18.99 -12.52
N TYR A 196 8.20 -17.91 -12.03
CA TYR A 196 6.76 -17.77 -11.85
C TYR A 196 6.31 -16.36 -12.20
N ASN A 197 5.01 -16.19 -12.43
CA ASN A 197 4.42 -14.90 -12.72
C ASN A 197 4.81 -13.87 -11.68
N CYS A 198 5.20 -12.70 -12.17
CA CYS A 198 5.48 -11.56 -11.34
C CYS A 198 4.53 -10.42 -11.67
N LEU A 199 3.98 -9.82 -10.62
CA LEU A 199 2.97 -8.77 -10.73
C LEU A 199 3.49 -7.50 -10.04
N ASP A 200 2.82 -6.38 -10.34
CA ASP A 200 2.97 -5.11 -9.62
C ASP A 200 4.44 -4.63 -9.46
N PHE A 201 5.23 -4.78 -10.54
CA PHE A 201 6.63 -4.34 -10.56
C PHE A 201 6.71 -2.82 -10.69
N LYS A 202 7.00 -2.13 -9.59
CA LYS A 202 6.98 -0.67 -9.53
C LYS A 202 7.98 -0.11 -8.54
N LYS A 203 8.28 1.18 -8.70
CA LYS A 203 9.01 1.99 -7.73
C LYS A 203 8.10 2.39 -6.58
N GLN A 204 8.62 2.32 -5.37
CA GLN A 204 7.94 2.69 -4.13
C GLN A 204 8.39 4.08 -3.64
N TYR A 205 7.69 4.61 -2.62
CA TYR A 205 7.94 5.94 -2.06
C TYR A 205 9.39 6.14 -1.59
N ASP A 206 10.00 5.13 -0.99
CA ASP A 206 11.38 5.16 -0.49
C ASP A 206 12.45 5.05 -1.59
N GLY A 207 12.04 4.97 -2.85
CA GLY A 207 12.91 4.87 -4.03
C GLY A 207 13.31 3.44 -4.38
N THR A 208 12.90 2.43 -3.60
CA THR A 208 13.14 1.02 -3.90
C THR A 208 12.16 0.50 -4.95
N LEU A 209 12.41 -0.70 -5.48
CA LEU A 209 11.47 -1.41 -6.35
C LEU A 209 10.79 -2.53 -5.59
N THR A 210 9.55 -2.85 -5.93
CA THR A 210 8.87 -4.04 -5.43
C THR A 210 8.21 -4.82 -6.54
N PHE A 211 8.03 -6.11 -6.34
CA PHE A 211 7.23 -6.98 -7.20
C PHE A 211 6.68 -8.15 -6.39
N TYR A 212 5.54 -8.69 -6.82
CA TYR A 212 4.94 -9.90 -6.26
C TYR A 212 5.45 -11.14 -7.00
N LYS A 213 5.70 -12.24 -6.27
CA LYS A 213 6.01 -13.57 -6.81
C LYS A 213 4.89 -14.57 -6.46
N SER A 214 4.19 -15.08 -7.47
CA SER A 214 2.96 -15.85 -7.25
C SER A 214 3.13 -17.21 -6.59
N ALA A 215 4.25 -17.91 -6.78
CA ALA A 215 4.42 -19.27 -6.24
C ALA A 215 4.49 -19.36 -4.72
N ILE A 216 4.83 -18.26 -4.06
CA ILE A 216 5.05 -18.22 -2.61
C ILE A 216 4.23 -17.10 -1.94
N SER A 217 3.31 -16.47 -2.68
CA SER A 217 2.41 -15.44 -2.17
C SER A 217 3.12 -14.34 -1.37
N ARG A 218 4.09 -13.69 -2.01
CA ARG A 218 5.01 -12.74 -1.36
C ARG A 218 5.43 -11.61 -2.27
N TYR A 219 5.58 -10.43 -1.68
CA TYR A 219 6.29 -9.33 -2.30
C TYR A 219 7.76 -9.32 -1.92
N TYR A 220 8.61 -8.96 -2.86
CA TYR A 220 10.02 -8.68 -2.62
C TYR A 220 10.31 -7.21 -2.88
N GLN A 221 11.23 -6.66 -2.10
CA GLN A 221 11.77 -5.32 -2.28
C GLN A 221 13.21 -5.42 -2.79
N MET A 222 13.54 -4.60 -3.78
CA MET A 222 14.87 -4.48 -4.35
C MET A 222 15.43 -3.07 -4.17
N ASN A 223 16.74 -2.98 -3.94
CA ASN A 223 17.46 -1.72 -4.08
C ASN A 223 17.67 -1.33 -5.56
N ASP A 224 18.32 -0.20 -5.78
CA ASP A 224 18.65 0.31 -7.11
C ASP A 224 19.69 -0.53 -7.86
N GLN A 225 20.39 -1.46 -7.20
CA GLN A 225 21.24 -2.47 -7.86
C GLN A 225 20.51 -3.79 -8.12
N TYR A 226 19.18 -3.81 -8.02
CA TYR A 226 18.33 -5.00 -8.24
C TYR A 226 18.60 -6.17 -7.29
N GLN A 227 19.18 -5.87 -6.12
CA GLN A 227 19.38 -6.86 -5.07
C GLN A 227 18.15 -6.89 -4.18
N ILE A 228 17.66 -8.09 -3.88
CA ILE A 228 16.57 -8.29 -2.92
C ILE A 228 17.09 -7.91 -1.53
N ILE A 229 16.40 -6.97 -0.87
CA ILE A 229 16.79 -6.45 0.44
C ILE A 229 15.75 -6.74 1.53
N ASP A 230 14.49 -6.99 1.15
CA ASP A 230 13.40 -7.26 2.08
C ASP A 230 12.27 -8.05 1.38
N SER A 231 11.30 -8.49 2.16
CA SER A 231 10.07 -9.09 1.67
C SER A 231 8.88 -8.83 2.58
N PHE A 232 7.67 -8.89 2.00
CA PHE A 232 6.43 -8.57 2.68
C PHE A 232 5.40 -9.67 2.44
N THR A 233 4.73 -10.08 3.51
CA THR A 233 3.58 -10.98 3.49
C THR A 233 2.52 -10.52 4.47
N CYS A 234 1.26 -10.81 4.20
CA CYS A 234 0.20 -10.64 5.20
C CYS A 234 0.50 -11.46 6.46
N GLY A 235 0.08 -10.94 7.61
CA GLY A 235 0.18 -11.60 8.92
C GLY A 235 -1.13 -12.29 9.30
N ASN A 236 -1.26 -12.67 10.58
CA ASN A 236 -2.47 -13.29 11.14
C ASN A 236 -2.93 -14.59 10.44
N GLY A 237 -2.02 -15.29 9.74
CA GLY A 237 -2.32 -16.55 9.03
C GLY A 237 -2.97 -16.37 7.65
N TYR A 238 -2.99 -15.14 7.13
CA TYR A 238 -3.52 -14.79 5.81
C TYR A 238 -2.44 -14.87 4.73
N THR A 239 -2.82 -15.38 3.55
CA THR A 239 -1.92 -15.54 2.40
C THR A 239 -1.93 -14.28 1.55
N THR A 240 -0.77 -13.64 1.38
CA THR A 240 -0.67 -12.41 0.58
C THR A 240 -1.14 -12.61 -0.85
N ASP A 241 -1.98 -11.68 -1.31
CA ASP A 241 -2.40 -11.56 -2.69
C ASP A 241 -1.45 -10.62 -3.48
N GLY A 242 -1.44 -10.76 -4.81
CA GLY A 242 -0.51 -10.07 -5.71
C GLY A 242 -1.01 -8.78 -6.36
N HIS A 243 -2.15 -8.22 -5.94
CA HIS A 243 -2.74 -7.06 -6.60
C HIS A 243 -2.16 -5.72 -6.12
N GLU A 244 -1.80 -5.58 -4.84
CA GLU A 244 -1.19 -4.34 -4.34
C GLU A 244 -0.22 -4.53 -3.17
N LEU A 245 0.94 -3.87 -3.26
CA LEU A 245 1.76 -3.45 -2.13
C LEU A 245 2.01 -1.93 -2.20
N VAL A 246 1.80 -1.21 -1.11
CA VAL A 246 2.16 0.22 -0.98
C VAL A 246 3.08 0.41 0.21
N LEU A 247 4.32 0.87 -0.02
CA LEU A 247 5.20 1.33 1.06
C LEU A 247 4.87 2.77 1.43
N LEU A 248 4.66 3.00 2.72
CA LEU A 248 4.25 4.28 3.27
C LEU A 248 5.47 5.09 3.77
N PRO A 249 5.39 6.43 3.78
CA PRO A 249 6.48 7.30 4.25
C PRO A 249 6.93 7.06 5.71
N ASN A 250 6.08 6.46 6.53
CA ASN A 250 6.39 6.11 7.91
C ASN A 250 7.10 4.74 8.05
N GLY A 251 7.48 4.09 6.93
CA GLY A 251 8.13 2.77 6.93
C GLY A 251 7.15 1.59 7.03
N HIS A 252 5.84 1.87 7.09
CA HIS A 252 4.81 0.83 7.08
C HIS A 252 4.54 0.33 5.66
N ALA A 253 3.83 -0.79 5.55
CA ALA A 253 3.40 -1.36 4.28
C ALA A 253 1.91 -1.71 4.29
N LEU A 254 1.19 -1.37 3.21
CA LEU A 254 -0.18 -1.83 2.97
C LEU A 254 -0.18 -3.00 2.01
N LEU A 255 -0.96 -4.04 2.34
CA LEU A 255 -1.07 -5.30 1.62
C LEU A 255 -2.52 -5.76 1.60
N MET A 256 -2.81 -6.76 0.76
CA MET A 256 -4.08 -7.48 0.79
C MET A 256 -3.90 -9.00 0.74
N SER A 257 -4.95 -9.70 1.12
CA SER A 257 -5.09 -11.15 1.07
C SER A 257 -6.51 -11.48 0.63
N TYR A 258 -6.65 -12.64 0.00
CA TYR A 258 -7.94 -13.30 -0.15
C TYR A 258 -8.11 -14.35 0.94
N ASP A 259 -9.30 -14.37 1.55
CA ASP A 259 -9.67 -15.24 2.65
C ASP A 259 -10.83 -16.13 2.20
N ASN A 260 -10.54 -17.40 1.92
CA ASN A 260 -11.51 -18.33 1.35
C ASN A 260 -12.25 -19.09 2.45
N GLN A 261 -13.57 -19.11 2.40
CA GLN A 261 -14.42 -19.72 3.41
C GLN A 261 -15.48 -20.62 2.78
N ILE A 262 -15.85 -21.72 3.45
CA ILE A 262 -16.99 -22.54 3.07
C ILE A 262 -18.25 -21.95 3.67
N ILE A 263 -19.16 -21.45 2.82
CA ILE A 263 -20.39 -20.78 3.22
C ILE A 263 -21.60 -21.57 2.72
N ASN A 264 -22.59 -21.75 3.60
CA ASN A 264 -23.88 -22.26 3.18
C ASN A 264 -24.72 -21.11 2.60
N MET A 265 -24.61 -20.92 1.28
CA MET A 265 -25.31 -19.86 0.55
C MET A 265 -26.82 -20.08 0.50
N SER A 266 -27.33 -21.31 0.71
CA SER A 266 -28.78 -21.55 0.83
C SER A 266 -29.44 -20.81 2.01
N LEU A 267 -28.64 -20.40 3.00
CA LEU A 267 -29.10 -19.58 4.13
C LEU A 267 -29.10 -18.08 3.82
N ILE A 268 -28.50 -17.67 2.70
CA ILE A 268 -28.33 -16.28 2.28
C ILE A 268 -29.23 -15.96 1.08
N VAL A 269 -29.24 -16.83 0.06
CA VAL A 269 -30.07 -16.69 -1.14
C VAL A 269 -30.82 -17.99 -1.45
N PRO A 270 -32.08 -17.91 -1.95
CA PRO A 270 -32.80 -19.08 -2.42
C PRO A 270 -32.05 -19.81 -3.53
N GLY A 271 -31.87 -21.13 -3.38
CA GLY A 271 -31.16 -21.96 -4.36
C GLY A 271 -29.63 -21.90 -4.26
N GLY A 272 -29.08 -21.18 -3.27
CA GLY A 272 -27.64 -21.14 -3.00
C GLY A 272 -27.03 -22.50 -2.69
N ASP A 273 -25.80 -22.74 -3.14
CA ASP A 273 -25.06 -23.95 -2.79
C ASP A 273 -24.82 -24.03 -1.26
N THR A 274 -24.99 -25.22 -0.70
CA THR A 274 -24.90 -25.42 0.77
C THR A 274 -23.46 -25.44 1.32
N SER A 275 -22.47 -25.42 0.44
CA SER A 275 -21.04 -25.53 0.72
C SER A 275 -20.19 -24.73 -0.29
N ALA A 276 -20.66 -23.54 -0.68
CA ALA A 276 -19.97 -22.68 -1.62
C ALA A 276 -18.61 -22.20 -1.08
N TRP A 277 -17.62 -22.15 -1.96
CA TRP A 277 -16.33 -21.52 -1.73
C TRP A 277 -16.47 -20.02 -1.96
N VAL A 278 -16.45 -19.23 -0.88
CA VAL A 278 -16.64 -17.78 -0.96
C VAL A 278 -15.35 -17.05 -0.59
N VAL A 279 -14.93 -16.11 -1.43
CA VAL A 279 -13.69 -15.36 -1.28
C VAL A 279 -13.98 -14.00 -0.63
N GLY A 280 -13.39 -13.76 0.53
CA GLY A 280 -13.36 -12.46 1.21
C GLY A 280 -12.06 -11.71 0.94
N LEU A 281 -12.09 -10.38 1.13
CA LEU A 281 -10.93 -9.51 1.07
C LEU A 281 -10.45 -9.18 2.48
N VAL A 282 -9.14 -9.24 2.69
CA VAL A 282 -8.48 -8.71 3.89
C VAL A 282 -7.45 -7.67 3.46
N VAL A 283 -7.51 -6.48 4.03
CA VAL A 283 -6.52 -5.42 3.85
C VAL A 283 -5.75 -5.27 5.16
N GLN A 284 -4.43 -5.23 5.08
CA GLN A 284 -3.56 -5.09 6.25
C GLN A 284 -2.60 -3.93 6.10
N GLU A 285 -2.26 -3.33 7.24
CA GLU A 285 -1.09 -2.48 7.39
C GLU A 285 -0.09 -3.16 8.32
N LEU A 286 1.16 -3.24 7.86
CA LEU A 286 2.29 -3.73 8.64
C LEU A 286 3.16 -2.56 9.08
N ASP A 287 3.65 -2.60 10.32
CA ASP A 287 4.70 -1.69 10.79
C ASP A 287 6.09 -2.07 10.24
N GLU A 288 7.11 -1.28 10.58
CA GLU A 288 8.50 -1.51 10.17
C GLU A 288 9.06 -2.88 10.63
N ASN A 289 8.47 -3.47 11.67
CA ASN A 289 8.84 -4.78 12.22
C ASN A 289 7.94 -5.92 11.71
N LYS A 290 7.11 -5.63 10.69
CA LYS A 290 6.13 -6.55 10.08
C LYS A 290 5.01 -7.01 11.04
N ASN A 291 4.73 -6.28 12.12
CA ASN A 291 3.55 -6.56 12.93
C ASN A 291 2.31 -6.00 12.21
N VAL A 292 1.18 -6.74 12.24
CA VAL A 292 -0.10 -6.23 11.72
C VAL A 292 -0.64 -5.17 12.68
N VAL A 293 -0.70 -3.93 12.23
CA VAL A 293 -1.14 -2.77 13.03
C VAL A 293 -2.49 -2.21 12.57
N PHE A 294 -3.02 -2.71 11.46
CA PHE A 294 -4.38 -2.49 11.01
C PHE A 294 -4.79 -3.69 10.16
N GLN A 295 -6.03 -4.13 10.33
CA GLN A 295 -6.65 -5.19 9.56
C GLN A 295 -8.11 -4.83 9.29
N TRP A 296 -8.52 -4.95 8.04
CA TRP A 296 -9.88 -4.69 7.60
C TRP A 296 -10.35 -5.88 6.78
N ARG A 297 -11.46 -6.49 7.18
CA ARG A 297 -11.96 -7.74 6.57
C ARG A 297 -13.32 -7.48 5.97
N SER A 298 -13.51 -7.78 4.69
CA SER A 298 -14.79 -7.56 4.03
C SER A 298 -15.94 -8.33 4.69
N TRP A 299 -15.66 -9.47 5.34
CA TRP A 299 -16.62 -10.24 6.14
C TRP A 299 -17.32 -9.43 7.23
N ASP A 300 -16.65 -8.42 7.77
CA ASP A 300 -17.13 -7.61 8.89
C ASP A 300 -17.85 -6.34 8.40
N HIS A 301 -17.78 -6.03 7.09
CA HIS A 301 -18.17 -4.74 6.53
C HIS A 301 -19.09 -4.80 5.31
N PHE A 302 -19.10 -5.91 4.57
CA PHE A 302 -19.91 -6.10 3.36
C PHE A 302 -20.83 -7.31 3.48
N GLN A 303 -21.90 -7.28 2.67
CA GLN A 303 -22.71 -8.47 2.41
C GLN A 303 -22.19 -9.18 1.16
N ILE A 304 -22.22 -10.51 1.13
CA ILE A 304 -21.84 -11.29 -0.07
C ILE A 304 -22.70 -10.88 -1.28
N THR A 305 -23.96 -10.52 -1.02
CA THR A 305 -24.91 -10.05 -2.04
C THR A 305 -24.66 -8.64 -2.55
N ASP A 306 -23.65 -7.92 -2.04
CA ASP A 306 -23.27 -6.61 -2.58
C ASP A 306 -22.57 -6.73 -3.94
N ALA A 307 -22.05 -7.91 -4.30
CA ALA A 307 -21.43 -8.11 -5.60
C ALA A 307 -22.41 -7.85 -6.74
N THR A 308 -21.90 -7.27 -7.80
CA THR A 308 -22.61 -7.00 -9.04
C THR A 308 -22.33 -8.12 -10.03
N HIS A 309 -23.38 -8.60 -10.69
CA HIS A 309 -23.29 -9.54 -11.80
C HIS A 309 -22.76 -10.95 -11.49
N GLU A 310 -22.49 -11.27 -10.22
CA GLU A 310 -22.14 -12.62 -9.75
C GLU A 310 -23.38 -13.51 -9.58
N ASP A 311 -23.27 -14.79 -9.94
CA ASP A 311 -24.31 -15.79 -9.69
C ASP A 311 -24.20 -16.31 -8.25
N MET A 312 -25.10 -15.87 -7.38
CA MET A 312 -25.08 -16.25 -5.95
C MET A 312 -25.48 -17.71 -5.69
N THR A 313 -25.83 -18.48 -6.73
CA THR A 313 -26.27 -19.88 -6.58
C THR A 313 -25.18 -20.92 -6.82
N VAL A 314 -24.01 -20.52 -7.32
CA VAL A 314 -22.91 -21.43 -7.64
C VAL A 314 -22.06 -21.80 -6.42
N ASP A 315 -21.17 -22.77 -6.60
CA ASP A 315 -20.27 -23.30 -5.58
C ASP A 315 -18.94 -22.53 -5.44
N TYR A 316 -18.71 -21.50 -6.26
CA TYR A 316 -17.57 -20.58 -6.15
C TYR A 316 -18.04 -19.13 -6.34
N ILE A 317 -17.83 -18.28 -5.34
CA ILE A 317 -18.25 -16.88 -5.37
C ILE A 317 -17.09 -16.01 -4.88
N ASP A 318 -16.63 -15.10 -5.74
CA ASP A 318 -15.69 -14.05 -5.37
C ASP A 318 -16.47 -12.73 -5.36
N TYR A 319 -16.93 -12.28 -4.19
CA TYR A 319 -17.92 -11.21 -4.14
C TYR A 319 -17.31 -9.81 -4.10
N VAL A 320 -16.03 -9.69 -3.68
CA VAL A 320 -15.34 -8.39 -3.57
C VAL A 320 -14.33 -8.22 -4.70
N HIS A 321 -13.45 -9.21 -4.87
CA HIS A 321 -12.27 -9.14 -5.72
C HIS A 321 -11.53 -7.79 -5.60
N GLY A 322 -10.98 -7.53 -4.41
CA GLY A 322 -10.19 -6.33 -4.14
C GLY A 322 -8.92 -6.28 -4.97
N ASN A 323 -8.68 -5.22 -5.74
CA ASN A 323 -7.57 -5.18 -6.70
C ASN A 323 -6.67 -3.95 -6.63
N ALA A 324 -6.95 -3.01 -5.73
CA ALA A 324 -6.08 -1.87 -5.46
C ALA A 324 -6.36 -1.29 -4.07
N ILE A 325 -5.30 -0.77 -3.45
CA ILE A 325 -5.34 0.07 -2.23
C ILE A 325 -4.66 1.39 -2.57
N GLU A 326 -5.23 2.50 -2.12
CA GLU A 326 -4.69 3.83 -2.28
C GLU A 326 -4.80 4.61 -0.97
N PRO A 327 -3.67 5.09 -0.38
CA PRO A 327 -3.70 6.08 0.68
C PRO A 327 -4.31 7.39 0.19
N ASP A 328 -5.33 7.88 0.88
CA ASP A 328 -6.00 9.14 0.57
C ASP A 328 -5.32 10.35 1.25
N LEU A 329 -5.61 11.56 0.78
CA LEU A 329 -4.99 12.80 1.25
C LEU A 329 -5.29 13.12 2.72
N ASP A 330 -6.40 12.60 3.24
CA ASP A 330 -6.83 12.77 4.63
C ASP A 330 -6.33 11.64 5.56
N GLY A 331 -5.46 10.76 5.05
CA GLY A 331 -4.87 9.66 5.79
C GLY A 331 -5.74 8.40 5.86
N ASN A 332 -6.91 8.40 5.21
CA ASN A 332 -7.78 7.24 5.05
C ASN A 332 -7.33 6.37 3.86
N LEU A 333 -8.06 5.28 3.59
CA LEU A 333 -7.76 4.38 2.49
C LEU A 333 -8.91 4.35 1.49
N LEU A 334 -8.60 4.32 0.20
CA LEU A 334 -9.51 3.89 -0.85
C LEU A 334 -9.16 2.45 -1.23
N ILE A 335 -10.19 1.63 -1.46
CA ILE A 335 -10.04 0.30 -2.04
C ILE A 335 -10.92 0.16 -3.28
N SER A 336 -10.45 -0.61 -4.25
CA SER A 336 -11.21 -0.95 -5.45
C SER A 336 -11.68 -2.40 -5.39
N SER A 337 -13.00 -2.59 -5.46
CA SER A 337 -13.67 -3.89 -5.41
C SER A 337 -14.26 -4.21 -6.78
N ARG A 338 -13.58 -5.06 -7.55
CA ARG A 338 -13.89 -5.32 -8.96
C ARG A 338 -15.28 -5.91 -9.14
N HIS A 339 -15.62 -6.94 -8.38
CA HIS A 339 -16.89 -7.66 -8.52
C HIS A 339 -18.06 -6.95 -7.84
N MET A 340 -17.83 -5.76 -7.27
CA MET A 340 -18.88 -4.90 -6.73
C MET A 340 -19.12 -3.66 -7.61
N ASP A 341 -18.29 -3.45 -8.65
CA ASP A 341 -18.22 -2.21 -9.41
C ASP A 341 -18.12 -0.97 -8.49
N GLU A 342 -17.30 -1.06 -7.44
CA GLU A 342 -17.31 -0.11 -6.34
C GLU A 342 -15.91 0.32 -5.88
N ILE A 343 -15.77 1.62 -5.57
CA ILE A 343 -14.68 2.18 -4.76
C ILE A 343 -15.21 2.48 -3.36
N THR A 344 -14.53 1.99 -2.33
CA THR A 344 -14.90 2.20 -0.93
C THR A 344 -13.83 3.01 -0.20
N LYS A 345 -14.24 4.06 0.53
CA LYS A 345 -13.34 4.77 1.44
C LYS A 345 -13.47 4.24 2.86
N ILE A 346 -12.34 3.93 3.49
CA ILE A 346 -12.25 3.32 4.82
C ILE A 346 -11.55 4.29 5.79
N ASP A 347 -12.15 4.53 6.95
CA ASP A 347 -11.52 5.22 8.07
C ASP A 347 -10.38 4.34 8.59
N ARG A 348 -9.14 4.69 8.29
CA ARG A 348 -7.95 3.91 8.65
C ARG A 348 -7.71 3.84 10.16
N THR A 349 -8.33 4.74 10.93
CA THR A 349 -8.19 4.78 12.38
C THR A 349 -9.25 3.91 13.06
N LYS A 350 -10.48 3.88 12.52
CA LYS A 350 -11.63 3.19 13.13
C LYS A 350 -12.03 1.89 12.45
N GLY A 351 -11.52 1.63 11.24
CA GLY A 351 -11.91 0.49 10.40
C GLY A 351 -13.32 0.60 9.79
N THR A 352 -14.02 1.72 9.98
CA THR A 352 -15.38 1.91 9.46
C THR A 352 -15.38 2.41 8.02
N ILE A 353 -16.40 2.04 7.23
CA ILE A 353 -16.63 2.63 5.91
C ILE A 353 -17.04 4.11 6.07
N ILE A 354 -16.44 5.00 5.29
CA ILE A 354 -16.78 6.43 5.22
C ILE A 354 -17.80 6.68 4.11
N TRP A 355 -17.59 6.11 2.92
CA TRP A 355 -18.53 6.15 1.81
C TRP A 355 -18.25 5.07 0.76
N ARG A 356 -19.26 4.82 -0.08
CA ARG A 356 -19.22 3.86 -1.20
C ARG A 356 -19.59 4.55 -2.53
N LEU A 357 -18.71 4.46 -3.54
CA LEU A 357 -18.88 5.04 -4.88
C LEU A 357 -19.01 3.92 -5.92
N GLY A 358 -20.13 3.87 -6.64
CA GLY A 358 -20.44 2.78 -7.57
C GLY A 358 -21.15 1.60 -6.90
N GLY A 359 -21.44 0.56 -7.68
CA GLY A 359 -22.06 -0.68 -7.20
C GLY A 359 -23.51 -0.57 -6.71
N GLN A 360 -23.95 -1.63 -6.02
CA GLN A 360 -25.32 -1.76 -5.47
C GLN A 360 -25.62 -0.76 -4.35
N ASN A 361 -24.61 -0.38 -3.58
CA ASN A 361 -24.73 0.50 -2.41
C ASN A 361 -24.16 1.90 -2.68
N ASN A 362 -24.18 2.32 -3.95
CA ASN A 362 -23.67 3.61 -4.38
C ASN A 362 -24.31 4.80 -3.64
N GLU A 363 -23.50 5.65 -3.05
CA GLU A 363 -23.94 6.90 -2.41
C GLU A 363 -23.87 8.12 -3.32
N PHE A 364 -23.17 8.04 -4.46
CA PHE A 364 -22.83 9.20 -5.28
C PHE A 364 -23.71 9.37 -6.51
N THR A 365 -24.04 10.61 -6.86
CA THR A 365 -24.60 10.93 -8.18
C THR A 365 -23.48 11.11 -9.19
N PHE A 366 -23.48 10.29 -10.24
CA PHE A 366 -22.55 10.44 -11.36
C PHE A 366 -23.00 11.57 -12.29
N MET A 367 -22.12 12.53 -12.52
CA MET A 367 -22.32 13.66 -13.43
C MET A 367 -21.42 13.48 -14.65
N ASN A 368 -21.95 13.79 -15.84
CA ASN A 368 -21.25 13.62 -17.13
C ASN A 368 -20.80 12.18 -17.46
N ASP A 369 -21.25 11.18 -16.71
CA ASP A 369 -21.01 9.78 -17.02
C ASP A 369 -22.27 8.94 -16.81
N THR A 370 -23.00 8.71 -17.90
CA THR A 370 -24.21 7.89 -17.87
C THR A 370 -23.91 6.39 -17.90
N MET A 371 -22.70 5.99 -18.30
CA MET A 371 -22.31 4.58 -18.38
C MET A 371 -21.77 4.09 -17.04
N LYS A 372 -21.10 4.98 -16.30
CA LYS A 372 -20.32 4.66 -15.09
C LYS A 372 -19.18 3.70 -15.44
N PHE A 373 -18.38 3.32 -14.44
CA PHE A 373 -17.37 2.29 -14.62
C PHE A 373 -17.92 0.89 -14.30
N SER A 374 -17.28 -0.14 -14.84
CA SER A 374 -17.53 -1.53 -14.45
C SER A 374 -16.23 -2.34 -14.40
N HIS A 375 -16.10 -3.14 -13.35
CA HIS A 375 -15.00 -4.08 -13.08
C HIS A 375 -13.64 -3.39 -13.04
N GLN A 376 -13.61 -2.18 -12.49
CA GLN A 376 -12.49 -1.26 -12.52
C GLN A 376 -11.25 -1.77 -11.78
N HIS A 377 -10.10 -1.22 -12.15
CA HIS A 377 -8.80 -1.44 -11.52
C HIS A 377 -8.08 -0.13 -11.21
N ASP A 378 -7.06 -0.22 -10.36
CA ASP A 378 -6.04 0.81 -10.18
C ASP A 378 -6.59 2.18 -9.76
N ILE A 379 -7.47 2.21 -8.74
CA ILE A 379 -7.91 3.47 -8.12
C ILE A 379 -6.70 4.26 -7.61
N ARG A 380 -6.59 5.53 -7.98
CA ARG A 380 -5.56 6.46 -7.51
C ARG A 380 -6.14 7.80 -7.13
N ARG A 381 -5.57 8.40 -6.07
CA ARG A 381 -5.92 9.75 -5.63
C ARG A 381 -4.87 10.72 -6.17
N LEU A 382 -5.33 11.72 -6.91
CA LEU A 382 -4.48 12.79 -7.41
C LEU A 382 -4.33 13.91 -6.36
N ALA A 383 -3.27 14.71 -6.50
CA ALA A 383 -2.93 15.77 -5.56
C ALA A 383 -3.98 16.91 -5.50
N ASP A 384 -4.77 17.07 -6.55
CA ASP A 384 -5.90 18.01 -6.62
C ASP A 384 -7.18 17.46 -5.98
N GLY A 385 -7.15 16.23 -5.47
CA GLY A 385 -8.29 15.56 -4.87
C GLY A 385 -9.13 14.78 -5.87
N HIS A 386 -8.83 14.79 -7.16
CA HIS A 386 -9.52 13.92 -8.12
C HIS A 386 -9.12 12.46 -7.94
N ILE A 387 -9.93 11.54 -8.46
CA ILE A 387 -9.57 10.12 -8.57
C ILE A 387 -9.42 9.71 -10.03
N THR A 388 -8.49 8.80 -10.30
CA THR A 388 -8.40 8.08 -11.57
C THR A 388 -8.58 6.59 -11.37
N LEU A 389 -9.19 5.91 -12.34
CA LEU A 389 -9.28 4.45 -12.37
C LEU A 389 -9.28 3.94 -13.80
N PHE A 390 -8.85 2.69 -13.97
CA PHE A 390 -8.99 1.96 -15.22
C PHE A 390 -10.36 1.29 -15.23
N ASP A 391 -11.25 1.74 -16.11
CA ASP A 391 -12.57 1.15 -16.30
C ASP A 391 -12.47 0.05 -17.36
N ASN A 392 -12.50 -1.20 -16.90
CA ASN A 392 -12.40 -2.37 -17.77
C ASN A 392 -13.60 -2.47 -18.71
N GLY A 393 -14.78 -2.03 -18.27
CA GLY A 393 -15.96 -1.91 -19.11
C GLY A 393 -16.62 -3.25 -19.44
N ASN A 394 -16.53 -4.22 -18.54
CA ASN A 394 -17.04 -5.58 -18.74
C ASN A 394 -18.55 -5.60 -19.06
N TYR A 395 -19.29 -4.61 -18.56
CA TYR A 395 -20.73 -4.47 -18.78
C TYR A 395 -21.12 -3.28 -19.68
N HIS A 396 -20.16 -2.72 -20.41
CA HIS A 396 -20.46 -1.79 -21.51
C HIS A 396 -21.04 -2.52 -22.74
N SER A 397 -21.82 -1.80 -23.54
CA SER A 397 -22.39 -2.31 -24.79
C SER A 397 -22.16 -1.32 -25.94
N PRO A 398 -21.25 -1.61 -26.90
CA PRO A 398 -20.32 -2.75 -26.94
C PRO A 398 -19.25 -2.67 -25.84
N GLN A 399 -18.57 -3.77 -25.56
CA GLN A 399 -17.46 -3.80 -24.59
C GLN A 399 -16.26 -2.99 -25.09
N PHE A 400 -15.75 -2.12 -24.22
CA PHE A 400 -14.51 -1.37 -24.40
C PHE A 400 -13.99 -0.92 -23.03
N SER A 401 -12.68 -0.75 -22.90
CA SER A 401 -12.05 -0.19 -21.71
C SER A 401 -11.68 1.27 -21.93
N ARG A 402 -11.60 2.03 -20.84
CA ARG A 402 -11.19 3.44 -20.85
C ARG A 402 -10.47 3.83 -19.57
N ALA A 403 -9.65 4.88 -19.64
CA ALA A 403 -9.18 5.57 -18.46
C ALA A 403 -10.16 6.69 -18.12
N VAL A 404 -10.48 6.88 -16.84
CA VAL A 404 -11.39 7.94 -16.39
C VAL A 404 -10.82 8.69 -15.20
N GLU A 405 -11.21 9.95 -15.07
CA GLU A 405 -10.94 10.81 -13.94
C GLU A 405 -12.23 11.45 -13.43
N TYR A 406 -12.46 11.36 -12.12
CA TYR A 406 -13.61 11.98 -11.47
C TYR A 406 -13.17 13.04 -10.45
N GLU A 407 -13.82 14.20 -10.52
CA GLU A 407 -13.86 15.17 -9.42
C GLU A 407 -14.92 14.71 -8.41
N LEU A 408 -14.53 14.57 -7.14
CA LEU A 408 -15.43 14.12 -6.07
C LEU A 408 -15.83 15.28 -5.15
N ASP A 409 -17.14 15.43 -4.95
CA ASP A 409 -17.71 16.15 -3.82
C ASP A 409 -18.17 15.12 -2.78
N GLU A 410 -17.34 14.88 -1.77
CA GLU A 410 -17.63 13.87 -0.74
C GLU A 410 -18.73 14.33 0.26
N ILE A 411 -19.08 15.62 0.28
CA ILE A 411 -20.12 16.20 1.14
C ILE A 411 -21.48 16.06 0.47
N ASN A 412 -21.59 16.54 -0.78
CA ASN A 412 -22.83 16.48 -1.56
C ASN A 412 -23.01 15.14 -2.30
N LYS A 413 -22.01 14.25 -2.21
CA LYS A 413 -21.98 12.94 -2.85
C LYS A 413 -22.19 13.02 -4.36
N THR A 414 -21.33 13.78 -5.04
CA THR A 414 -21.30 13.82 -6.52
C THR A 414 -19.94 13.38 -7.04
N ALA A 415 -19.94 12.60 -8.12
CA ALA A 415 -18.75 12.20 -8.85
C ALA A 415 -18.88 12.70 -10.29
N THR A 416 -18.14 13.75 -10.65
CA THR A 416 -18.20 14.37 -11.97
C THR A 416 -17.08 13.84 -12.85
N LEU A 417 -17.42 13.21 -13.98
CA LEU A 417 -16.43 12.82 -14.97
C LEU A 417 -15.84 14.08 -15.60
N VAL A 418 -14.57 14.33 -15.33
CA VAL A 418 -13.84 15.51 -15.79
C VAL A 418 -12.87 15.20 -16.92
N TRP A 419 -12.46 13.94 -17.05
CA TRP A 419 -11.63 13.47 -18.15
C TRP A 419 -11.85 11.99 -18.42
N GLU A 420 -11.76 11.60 -19.70
CA GLU A 420 -11.66 10.20 -20.09
C GLU A 420 -10.75 10.03 -21.31
N TYR A 421 -10.17 8.84 -21.45
CA TYR A 421 -9.53 8.42 -22.68
C TYR A 421 -10.00 7.02 -23.08
N LYS A 422 -10.50 6.93 -24.31
CA LYS A 422 -10.88 5.69 -24.98
C LYS A 422 -10.11 5.58 -26.28
N ASN A 423 -9.37 4.48 -26.45
CA ASN A 423 -8.55 4.28 -27.63
C ASN A 423 -9.40 4.19 -28.91
N THR A 424 -8.84 4.60 -30.05
CA THR A 424 -9.46 4.43 -31.38
C THR A 424 -8.48 3.73 -32.31
N PRO A 425 -8.74 2.49 -32.74
CA PRO A 425 -9.89 1.65 -32.40
C PRO A 425 -9.93 1.27 -30.90
N THR A 426 -11.12 0.95 -30.41
CA THR A 426 -11.32 0.61 -28.98
C THR A 426 -10.50 -0.61 -28.57
N ILE A 427 -9.83 -0.50 -27.44
CA ILE A 427 -9.17 -1.62 -26.77
C ILE A 427 -10.10 -2.12 -25.67
N TYR A 428 -10.22 -3.44 -25.54
CA TYR A 428 -10.96 -4.07 -24.46
C TYR A 428 -10.03 -5.01 -23.69
N GLY A 429 -9.80 -4.67 -22.43
CA GLY A 429 -9.14 -5.51 -21.44
C GLY A 429 -10.14 -5.86 -20.34
N SER A 430 -10.61 -7.11 -20.33
CA SER A 430 -11.59 -7.61 -19.35
C SER A 430 -11.09 -7.65 -17.91
N ALA A 431 -9.78 -7.54 -17.67
CA ALA A 431 -9.18 -7.55 -16.35
C ALA A 431 -7.81 -6.84 -16.36
N MET A 432 -7.29 -6.56 -15.15
CA MET A 432 -6.02 -5.87 -14.94
C MET A 432 -6.06 -4.44 -15.54
N GLY A 433 -4.90 -3.81 -15.68
CA GLY A 433 -4.77 -2.47 -16.24
C GLY A 433 -4.46 -1.39 -15.19
N SER A 434 -4.00 -0.24 -15.66
CA SER A 434 -3.60 0.88 -14.82
C SER A 434 -3.85 2.23 -15.47
N VAL A 435 -4.04 3.27 -14.65
CA VAL A 435 -4.10 4.68 -15.06
C VAL A 435 -3.22 5.50 -14.13
N ARG A 436 -2.17 6.10 -14.69
CA ARG A 436 -1.14 6.82 -13.91
C ARG A 436 -0.88 8.20 -14.49
N ARG A 437 -1.26 9.24 -13.75
CA ARG A 437 -0.86 10.63 -14.04
C ARG A 437 0.65 10.77 -13.79
N LEU A 438 1.37 11.27 -14.78
CA LEU A 438 2.81 11.52 -14.76
C LEU A 438 3.10 12.98 -14.39
N GLU A 439 4.34 13.25 -13.97
CA GLU A 439 4.76 14.58 -13.48
C GLU A 439 4.58 15.70 -14.52
N ASN A 440 4.73 15.40 -15.81
CA ASN A 440 4.54 16.37 -16.88
C ASN A 440 3.06 16.60 -17.25
N GLY A 441 2.13 15.96 -16.55
CA GLY A 441 0.69 16.02 -16.80
C GLY A 441 0.17 14.96 -17.78
N ASN A 442 1.04 14.20 -18.44
CA ASN A 442 0.60 13.07 -19.28
C ASN A 442 -0.03 11.96 -18.42
N THR A 443 -0.82 11.10 -19.03
CA THR A 443 -1.43 9.93 -18.39
C THR A 443 -0.92 8.66 -19.07
N LEU A 444 -0.24 7.79 -18.33
CA LEU A 444 0.11 6.45 -18.78
C LEU A 444 -1.04 5.48 -18.49
N ILE A 445 -1.48 4.76 -19.50
CA ILE A 445 -2.53 3.76 -19.44
C ILE A 445 -1.89 2.40 -19.72
N GLY A 446 -1.99 1.46 -18.78
CA GLY A 446 -1.71 0.04 -19.01
C GLY A 446 -3.00 -0.68 -19.37
N TRP A 447 -3.04 -1.37 -20.50
CA TRP A 447 -4.28 -1.96 -21.05
C TRP A 447 -4.65 -3.34 -20.50
N GLY A 448 -3.89 -3.85 -19.52
CA GLY A 448 -4.16 -5.15 -18.89
C GLY A 448 -4.26 -6.28 -19.92
N THR A 449 -5.34 -7.08 -19.85
CA THR A 449 -5.56 -8.17 -20.82
C THR A 449 -5.79 -7.69 -22.26
N GLY A 450 -6.13 -6.42 -22.48
CA GLY A 450 -6.23 -5.83 -23.82
C GLY A 450 -4.90 -5.81 -24.57
N GLY A 451 -3.78 -5.86 -23.84
CA GLY A 451 -2.43 -5.99 -24.39
C GLY A 451 -2.19 -7.29 -25.18
N ALA A 452 -3.02 -8.31 -25.02
CA ALA A 452 -2.89 -9.57 -25.78
C ALA A 452 -3.14 -9.35 -27.28
N THR A 453 -4.05 -8.45 -27.61
CA THR A 453 -4.49 -8.21 -28.99
C THR A 453 -4.07 -6.83 -29.48
N SER A 454 -3.84 -5.87 -28.59
CA SER A 454 -3.54 -4.47 -28.94
C SER A 454 -2.24 -3.95 -28.28
N ALA A 455 -2.14 -2.64 -28.06
CA ALA A 455 -1.08 -2.01 -27.27
C ALA A 455 -1.10 -2.52 -25.83
N THR A 456 0.08 -2.71 -25.26
CA THR A 456 0.26 -3.05 -23.83
C THR A 456 0.10 -1.79 -22.97
N LEU A 457 0.59 -0.66 -23.46
CA LEU A 457 0.48 0.64 -22.82
C LEU A 457 0.35 1.77 -23.84
N THR A 458 -0.26 2.87 -23.40
CA THR A 458 -0.33 4.12 -24.15
C THR A 458 -0.13 5.30 -23.19
N GLU A 459 0.71 6.26 -23.55
CA GLU A 459 0.88 7.52 -22.84
C GLU A 459 0.16 8.65 -23.58
N ILE A 460 -0.70 9.38 -22.88
CA ILE A 460 -1.59 10.39 -23.43
C ILE A 460 -1.23 11.76 -22.87
N THR A 461 -1.05 12.73 -23.75
CA THR A 461 -0.85 14.15 -23.39
C THR A 461 -2.12 14.78 -22.84
N PRO A 462 -2.04 15.88 -22.06
CA PRO A 462 -3.23 16.60 -21.59
C PRO A 462 -4.18 17.05 -22.71
N ASP A 463 -3.67 17.31 -23.92
CA ASP A 463 -4.46 17.67 -25.10
C ASP A 463 -5.00 16.45 -25.88
N GLY A 464 -4.82 15.23 -25.37
CA GLY A 464 -5.43 14.01 -25.89
C GLY A 464 -4.65 13.32 -27.01
N ARG A 465 -3.45 13.79 -27.38
CA ARG A 465 -2.57 13.11 -28.33
C ARG A 465 -1.80 11.97 -27.67
N ILE A 466 -1.55 10.91 -28.42
CA ILE A 466 -0.68 9.81 -28.00
C ILE A 466 0.78 10.27 -28.05
N ALA A 467 1.44 10.33 -26.90
CA ALA A 467 2.87 10.61 -26.78
C ALA A 467 3.72 9.33 -26.90
N LEU A 468 3.19 8.20 -26.45
CA LEU A 468 3.84 6.91 -26.55
C LEU A 468 2.83 5.79 -26.73
N GLU A 469 3.14 4.81 -27.55
CA GLU A 469 2.40 3.55 -27.60
C GLU A 469 3.37 2.39 -27.78
N MET A 470 3.21 1.36 -26.95
CA MET A 470 4.08 0.20 -26.97
C MET A 470 3.31 -1.10 -26.84
N LYS A 471 3.87 -2.14 -27.46
CA LYS A 471 3.35 -3.50 -27.43
C LYS A 471 4.42 -4.49 -27.03
N LEU A 472 4.17 -5.20 -25.94
CA LEU A 472 4.93 -6.36 -25.52
C LEU A 472 4.69 -7.51 -26.49
N ASP A 473 5.72 -8.29 -26.77
CA ASP A 473 5.62 -9.43 -27.67
C ASP A 473 4.69 -10.53 -27.14
N SER A 474 3.95 -11.15 -28.06
CA SER A 474 3.01 -12.24 -27.74
C SER A 474 3.77 -13.51 -27.32
N PRO A 475 3.27 -14.29 -26.33
CA PRO A 475 1.98 -14.17 -25.65
C PRO A 475 2.06 -13.45 -24.30
N ARG A 476 3.06 -12.57 -24.10
CA ARG A 476 3.26 -11.92 -22.80
C ARG A 476 2.25 -10.79 -22.60
N LEU A 477 1.71 -10.73 -21.39
CA LEU A 477 0.85 -9.65 -20.92
C LEU A 477 1.55 -8.89 -19.82
N SER A 478 1.10 -7.68 -19.53
CA SER A 478 1.47 -7.01 -18.29
C SER A 478 0.24 -6.71 -17.46
N TYR A 479 0.33 -6.97 -16.16
CA TYR A 479 -0.74 -6.72 -15.22
C TYR A 479 -1.03 -5.21 -15.08
N ARG A 480 0.03 -4.41 -14.95
CA ARG A 480 0.00 -2.95 -14.92
C ARG A 480 1.23 -2.40 -15.62
N ALA A 481 1.12 -1.19 -16.15
CA ALA A 481 2.25 -0.42 -16.63
C ALA A 481 2.50 0.78 -15.73
N PHE A 482 3.77 1.06 -15.46
CA PHE A 482 4.21 2.23 -14.71
C PHE A 482 5.33 2.95 -15.45
N LYS A 483 5.54 4.23 -15.09
CA LYS A 483 6.65 5.02 -15.60
C LYS A 483 7.22 5.91 -14.51
N PHE A 484 8.53 5.83 -14.31
CA PHE A 484 9.24 6.56 -13.27
C PHE A 484 10.59 7.05 -13.77
N GLU A 485 11.08 8.16 -13.24
CA GLU A 485 12.50 8.48 -13.32
C GLU A 485 13.31 7.38 -12.63
N TRP A 486 14.20 6.76 -13.41
CA TRP A 486 15.01 5.62 -13.01
C TRP A 486 16.30 5.53 -13.81
N ASP A 487 17.40 5.90 -13.18
CA ASP A 487 18.73 5.58 -13.65
C ASP A 487 19.46 4.92 -12.48
N SER A 488 19.38 3.59 -12.43
CA SER A 488 20.23 2.78 -11.54
C SER A 488 21.69 3.09 -11.85
N PRO A 489 22.59 3.25 -10.87
CA PRO A 489 24.02 3.30 -11.12
C PRO A 489 24.40 2.02 -11.88
N THR A 490 24.63 2.15 -13.19
CA THR A 490 24.78 1.02 -14.11
C THR A 490 25.78 0.01 -13.56
N SER A 491 25.34 -1.24 -13.41
CA SER A 491 26.22 -2.39 -13.24
C SER A 491 26.95 -2.69 -14.55
N THR A 492 27.97 -1.90 -14.86
CA THR A 492 29.10 -2.48 -15.60
C THR A 492 29.78 -3.46 -14.65
N GLY A 493 29.93 -4.70 -15.09
CA GLY A 493 30.27 -5.84 -14.24
C GLY A 493 31.44 -5.66 -13.27
N ASN A 494 31.38 -6.52 -12.24
CA ASN A 494 32.31 -6.69 -11.10
C ASN A 494 32.20 -5.71 -9.93
N ASN A 495 31.62 -6.25 -8.86
CA ASN A 495 31.77 -5.91 -7.46
C ASN A 495 33.08 -5.18 -7.11
N ASN A 496 32.96 -3.88 -6.80
CA ASN A 496 33.54 -3.23 -5.62
C ASN A 496 32.90 -1.84 -5.50
N GLY A 497 32.42 -1.49 -4.30
CA GLY A 497 31.68 -0.27 -4.03
C GLY A 497 32.33 0.95 -4.68
N SER A 498 31.62 1.61 -5.59
CA SER A 498 32.13 2.82 -6.22
C SER A 498 32.06 3.96 -5.21
N ILE A 499 33.22 4.32 -4.69
CA ILE A 499 33.44 5.58 -3.99
C ILE A 499 33.01 6.71 -4.94
N PRO A 500 32.15 7.65 -4.53
CA PRO A 500 31.78 8.80 -5.35
C PRO A 500 33.03 9.52 -5.85
N GLU A 501 33.06 9.97 -7.10
CA GLU A 501 34.24 10.65 -7.65
C GLU A 501 34.37 12.11 -7.17
N SER A 502 33.28 12.69 -6.64
CA SER A 502 33.23 14.08 -6.20
C SER A 502 32.28 14.27 -5.02
N TYR A 503 32.41 15.42 -4.34
CA TYR A 503 31.44 15.85 -3.34
C TYR A 503 30.17 16.34 -4.04
N SER A 504 28.99 16.01 -3.51
CA SER A 504 27.73 16.56 -4.00
C SER A 504 26.73 16.78 -2.88
N LEU A 505 25.89 17.81 -3.04
CA LEU A 505 24.65 17.99 -2.30
C LEU A 505 23.50 17.97 -3.31
N SER A 506 22.47 17.16 -3.09
CA SER A 506 21.28 17.11 -3.96
C SER A 506 20.21 18.09 -3.49
N GLN A 507 19.33 18.49 -4.42
CA GLN A 507 18.09 19.18 -4.05
C GLN A 507 17.24 18.25 -3.19
N ASN A 508 16.69 18.75 -2.08
CA ASN A 508 15.83 17.97 -1.21
C ASN A 508 14.58 17.51 -1.97
N TYR A 509 14.07 16.31 -1.66
CA TYR A 509 12.88 15.76 -2.29
C TYR A 509 11.92 15.17 -1.24
N PRO A 510 10.62 15.52 -1.28
CA PRO A 510 9.99 16.52 -2.15
C PRO A 510 10.47 17.97 -1.87
N ASN A 511 10.30 18.89 -2.82
CA ASN A 511 10.47 20.35 -2.63
C ASN A 511 9.56 21.14 -3.61
N PRO A 512 8.53 21.88 -3.15
CA PRO A 512 8.18 22.12 -1.75
C PRO A 512 7.78 20.84 -1.01
N PHE A 513 7.89 20.84 0.32
CA PHE A 513 7.64 19.67 1.16
C PHE A 513 6.63 19.97 2.28
N ASN A 514 5.94 18.93 2.77
CA ASN A 514 5.00 19.02 3.89
C ASN A 514 4.96 17.71 4.71
N PRO A 515 5.34 17.71 6.00
CA PRO A 515 6.39 18.52 6.60
C PRO A 515 7.76 17.81 6.52
N VAL A 516 7.87 16.71 5.77
CA VAL A 516 9.09 15.87 5.69
C VAL A 516 9.71 15.91 4.30
N THR A 517 11.04 15.95 4.23
CA THR A 517 11.82 15.88 2.99
C THR A 517 13.11 15.10 3.22
N SER A 518 13.72 14.58 2.15
CA SER A 518 14.99 13.86 2.18
C SER A 518 16.08 14.65 1.47
N ILE A 519 17.29 14.65 2.03
CA ILE A 519 18.47 15.36 1.52
C ILE A 519 19.57 14.34 1.27
N SER A 520 19.88 14.11 -0.01
CA SER A 520 20.98 13.25 -0.42
C SER A 520 22.28 14.05 -0.60
N TYR A 521 23.41 13.47 -0.23
CA TYR A 521 24.74 14.02 -0.46
C TYR A 521 25.77 12.90 -0.65
N SER A 522 26.90 13.20 -1.28
CA SER A 522 27.99 12.24 -1.44
C SER A 522 29.34 12.84 -1.04
N ILE A 523 30.22 11.99 -0.50
CA ILE A 523 31.60 12.36 -0.17
C ILE A 523 32.58 11.35 -0.78
N PRO A 524 33.60 11.81 -1.55
CA PRO A 524 34.57 10.94 -2.22
C PRO A 524 35.67 10.43 -1.26
N ALA A 525 35.76 11.00 -0.06
CA ALA A 525 36.74 10.65 0.95
C ALA A 525 36.11 10.70 2.34
N ALA A 526 36.58 9.83 3.23
CA ALA A 526 36.13 9.80 4.62
C ALA A 526 36.49 11.11 5.33
N GLY A 527 35.59 11.61 6.19
CA GLY A 527 35.78 12.86 6.90
C GLY A 527 34.58 13.25 7.76
N ASN A 528 34.74 14.31 8.55
CA ASN A 528 33.64 14.88 9.32
C ASN A 528 32.66 15.60 8.39
N VAL A 529 31.38 15.21 8.47
CA VAL A 529 30.28 15.84 7.74
C VAL A 529 29.39 16.58 8.71
N MET A 530 29.13 17.85 8.40
CA MET A 530 28.15 18.68 9.09
C MET A 530 27.07 19.11 8.10
N LEU A 531 25.84 18.67 8.31
CA LEU A 531 24.68 19.07 7.51
C LEU A 531 23.64 19.71 8.42
N LYS A 532 23.40 21.00 8.22
CA LYS A 532 22.53 21.84 9.07
C LYS A 532 21.49 22.58 8.25
N VAL A 533 20.40 22.94 8.90
CA VAL A 533 19.27 23.69 8.35
C VAL A 533 19.15 25.04 9.04
N TYR A 534 18.91 26.08 8.25
CA TYR A 534 18.79 27.47 8.66
C TYR A 534 17.50 28.10 8.13
N ASP A 535 16.96 29.06 8.86
CA ASP A 535 15.92 29.95 8.36
C ASP A 535 16.50 31.09 7.50
N VAL A 536 15.63 31.92 6.90
CA VAL A 536 16.03 33.07 6.06
C VAL A 536 16.82 34.15 6.82
N MET A 537 16.80 34.15 8.15
CA MET A 537 17.59 35.06 8.99
C MET A 537 18.96 34.46 9.35
N GLY A 538 19.27 33.25 8.88
CA GLY A 538 20.52 32.56 9.17
C GLY A 538 20.55 31.88 10.55
N ARG A 539 19.41 31.75 11.23
CA ARG A 539 19.33 31.02 12.50
C ARG A 539 19.28 29.53 12.23
N GLU A 540 20.10 28.75 12.93
CA GLU A 540 20.07 27.28 12.86
C GLU A 540 18.74 26.77 13.43
N VAL A 541 18.01 25.97 12.66
CA VAL A 541 16.72 25.36 13.04
C VAL A 541 16.79 23.83 13.10
N GLY A 542 17.91 23.22 12.70
CA GLY A 542 18.16 21.79 12.84
C GLY A 542 19.56 21.37 12.42
N SER A 543 20.11 20.34 13.06
CA SER A 543 21.37 19.68 12.68
C SER A 543 21.06 18.23 12.32
N LEU A 544 21.24 17.87 11.05
CA LEU A 544 20.85 16.56 10.51
C LEU A 544 21.99 15.54 10.59
N VAL A 545 23.23 16.00 10.39
CA VAL A 545 24.44 15.18 10.47
C VAL A 545 25.55 16.01 11.10
N SER A 546 26.29 15.43 12.05
CA SER A 546 27.47 16.04 12.68
C SER A 546 28.41 14.95 13.19
N GLU A 547 28.93 14.13 12.28
CA GLU A 547 29.75 12.97 12.61
C GLU A 547 30.77 12.63 11.51
N TYR A 548 31.68 11.72 11.83
CA TYR A 548 32.64 11.17 10.87
C TYR A 548 31.95 10.14 9.96
N LYS A 549 32.06 10.32 8.64
CA LYS A 549 31.50 9.41 7.62
C LYS A 549 32.62 8.83 6.76
N GLN A 550 32.42 7.61 6.24
CA GLN A 550 33.31 6.99 5.25
C GLN A 550 33.04 7.56 3.85
N ALA A 551 33.91 7.29 2.88
CA ALA A 551 33.62 7.66 1.49
C ALA A 551 32.34 6.93 1.01
N GLY A 552 31.37 7.65 0.45
CA GLY A 552 30.08 7.10 0.09
C GLY A 552 28.99 8.13 -0.16
N SER A 553 27.84 7.65 -0.61
CA SER A 553 26.61 8.44 -0.77
C SER A 553 25.68 8.20 0.42
N TYR A 554 25.01 9.26 0.86
CA TYR A 554 24.20 9.29 2.06
C TYR A 554 22.88 9.99 1.80
N ASN A 555 21.85 9.61 2.52
CA ASN A 555 20.55 10.26 2.51
C ASN A 555 20.11 10.52 3.96
N VAL A 556 19.60 11.71 4.25
CA VAL A 556 19.09 12.08 5.58
C VAL A 556 17.72 12.75 5.47
N THR A 557 16.82 12.35 6.36
CA THR A 557 15.46 12.90 6.42
C THR A 557 15.41 14.13 7.33
N PHE A 558 14.69 15.17 6.89
CA PHE A 558 14.38 16.37 7.65
C PHE A 558 12.88 16.50 7.88
N GLY A 559 12.46 16.46 9.14
CA GLY A 559 11.08 16.71 9.55
C GLY A 559 10.90 18.11 10.13
N ALA A 560 9.99 18.88 9.55
CA ALA A 560 9.77 20.29 9.86
C ALA A 560 8.39 20.56 10.48
N SER A 561 7.78 19.57 11.14
CA SER A 561 6.43 19.68 11.70
C SER A 561 6.28 20.85 12.69
N ASN A 562 7.36 21.23 13.38
CA ASN A 562 7.39 22.34 14.33
C ASN A 562 7.81 23.69 13.74
N LEU A 563 8.07 23.77 12.43
CA LEU A 563 8.52 24.98 11.74
C LEU A 563 7.37 25.65 10.97
N ALA A 564 7.43 26.96 10.73
CA ALA A 564 6.41 27.68 9.96
C ALA A 564 6.60 27.48 8.45
N SER A 565 5.52 27.51 7.65
CA SER A 565 5.63 27.53 6.19
C SER A 565 6.57 28.65 5.74
N GLY A 566 7.45 28.37 4.79
CA GLY A 566 8.46 29.32 4.38
C GLY A 566 9.67 28.69 3.71
N VAL A 567 10.65 29.53 3.42
CA VAL A 567 11.91 29.13 2.80
C VAL A 567 12.94 28.80 3.88
N TYR A 568 13.63 27.68 3.71
CA TYR A 568 14.74 27.25 4.54
C TYR A 568 15.96 26.98 3.65
N ILE A 569 17.15 27.03 4.25
CA ILE A 569 18.41 26.76 3.57
C ILE A 569 19.08 25.63 4.34
N TYR A 570 19.50 24.58 3.65
CA TYR A 570 20.37 23.57 4.24
C TYR A 570 21.76 23.66 3.65
N LYS A 571 22.76 23.42 4.49
CA LYS A 571 24.18 23.59 4.18
C LYS A 571 24.95 22.37 4.65
N ILE A 572 25.75 21.81 3.75
CA ILE A 572 26.73 20.78 4.07
C ILE A 572 28.12 21.40 4.16
N GLU A 573 28.91 20.96 5.14
CA GLU A 573 30.32 21.26 5.30
C GLU A 573 31.08 19.95 5.55
N THR A 574 32.06 19.63 4.72
CA THR A 574 32.92 18.44 4.88
C THR A 574 34.28 18.67 4.22
N GLY A 575 35.35 18.62 5.00
CA GLY A 575 36.69 18.98 4.52
C GLY A 575 36.72 20.39 3.92
N ASN A 576 37.01 20.49 2.62
CA ASN A 576 37.03 21.75 1.86
C ASN A 576 35.74 22.01 1.05
N PHE A 577 34.74 21.13 1.14
CA PHE A 577 33.50 21.25 0.42
C PHE A 577 32.43 21.92 1.28
N ILE A 578 31.87 23.01 0.75
CA ILE A 578 30.75 23.74 1.34
C ILE A 578 29.73 24.00 0.24
N GLU A 579 28.53 23.45 0.38
CA GLU A 579 27.42 23.72 -0.53
C GLU A 579 26.15 24.03 0.26
N SER A 580 25.27 24.85 -0.29
CA SER A 580 23.96 25.16 0.30
C SER A 580 22.88 25.12 -0.75
N LYS A 581 21.69 24.65 -0.37
CA LYS A 581 20.50 24.64 -1.22
C LYS A 581 19.27 25.12 -0.47
N LYS A 582 18.28 25.57 -1.25
CA LYS A 582 17.03 26.15 -0.76
C LYS A 582 15.93 25.10 -0.77
N MET A 583 15.16 25.02 0.30
CA MET A 583 13.94 24.21 0.38
C MET A 583 12.75 25.06 0.82
N VAL A 584 11.54 24.65 0.43
CA VAL A 584 10.29 25.37 0.68
C VAL A 584 9.36 24.45 1.46
N LEU A 585 9.05 24.81 2.71
CA LEU A 585 8.04 24.14 3.51
C LEU A 585 6.67 24.76 3.22
N MET A 586 5.70 23.96 2.83
CA MET A 586 4.30 24.37 2.68
C MET A 586 3.44 23.54 3.63
N LYS A 587 2.81 24.18 4.62
CA LYS A 587 1.79 23.57 5.46
C LYS A 587 0.39 23.87 4.96
#